data_AF-A0A2M7FVC4-F1
#
_entry.id   AF-A0A2M7FVC4-F1
#
_cell.length_a   1.000
_cell.length_b   1.000
_cell.length_c   1.000
_cell.angle_alpha   90.00
_cell.angle_beta   90.00
_cell.angle_gamma   90.00
#
_symmetry.space_group_name_H-M   'P 1'
#
loop_
_entity.id
_entity.type
_entity.pdbx_description
1 polymer ?
#
loop_
_entity_poly.entity_id
_entity_poly.type
_entity_poly.pdbx_seq_one_letter_code
_entity_poly.pdbx_strand_id
1 'polypeptide(L)'
;MHAFVFRLLLTLLCALCGATASAQSTPAASTLAVALFAQARALENGEGVARDPLTAATLYCEAARQGNADAQYNLAWMYANGRGVARHDGVAAFFFKAAAEQGIAVAQRNLATLGDVAPEMPECMRAPEPEPVPPAPVVVEVMTPVDYSLIAPKKIYDLVHKLSPRFNIEPQLALAIIAAESNFDAAAVSPKNARGLMQLIPETSERFNVGNAFDPTQNIRGGLSYLRWLLSYFEGDVALVAAAYNAGEGTVDRYKGVPPYQETHNYVQRILRTFGAKQHPFEPKVTRPSPLLRR
;
A
#
# COMPACT_ATOMS: atom_id res chain seq x y z
N MET A 1 45.34 -76.14 -9.15
CA MET A 1 44.28 -75.86 -8.17
C MET A 1 44.94 -75.67 -6.82
N HIS A 2 44.87 -74.46 -6.27
CA HIS A 2 44.88 -74.04 -4.85
C HIS A 2 45.41 -72.60 -4.73
N ALA A 3 44.67 -71.80 -3.99
CA ALA A 3 44.57 -70.35 -4.07
C ALA A 3 45.72 -69.61 -3.39
N PHE A 4 46.16 -68.51 -4.01
CA PHE A 4 47.04 -67.52 -3.40
C PHE A 4 46.22 -66.37 -2.81
N VAL A 5 46.48 -66.10 -1.53
CA VAL A 5 46.11 -64.93 -0.75
C VAL A 5 47.12 -63.82 -1.05
N PHE A 6 46.71 -62.57 -1.30
CA PHE A 6 47.21 -61.35 -0.62
C PHE A 6 46.68 -60.03 -1.21
N ARG A 7 46.04 -59.25 -0.33
CA ARG A 7 46.13 -57.80 -0.06
C ARG A 7 46.29 -56.78 -1.21
N LEU A 8 45.26 -55.92 -1.25
CA LEU A 8 45.31 -54.47 -1.00
C LEU A 8 46.35 -53.64 -1.78
N LEU A 9 45.88 -52.89 -2.78
CA LEU A 9 46.49 -51.61 -3.12
C LEU A 9 45.44 -50.55 -3.51
N LEU A 10 45.45 -49.52 -2.68
CA LEU A 10 44.94 -48.16 -2.76
C LEU A 10 44.88 -47.56 -4.18
N THR A 11 43.70 -47.06 -4.60
CA THR A 11 43.62 -45.94 -5.56
C THR A 11 42.68 -44.87 -5.03
N LEU A 12 43.33 -43.75 -4.71
CA LEU A 12 42.85 -42.45 -4.32
C LEU A 12 42.03 -41.80 -5.46
N LEU A 13 40.78 -41.39 -5.21
CA LEU A 13 40.14 -40.37 -6.04
C LEU A 13 39.63 -39.23 -5.16
N CYS A 14 40.37 -38.13 -5.25
CA CYS A 14 40.08 -36.82 -4.70
C CYS A 14 38.94 -36.18 -5.50
N ALA A 15 37.82 -35.87 -4.86
CA ALA A 15 36.81 -34.96 -5.39
C ALA A 15 36.64 -33.80 -4.39
N LEU A 16 37.57 -32.84 -4.46
CA LEU A 16 37.42 -31.54 -3.84
C LEU A 16 36.43 -30.73 -4.69
N CYS A 17 35.17 -30.67 -4.25
CA CYS A 17 34.25 -29.63 -4.69
C CYS A 17 34.76 -28.29 -4.17
N GLY A 18 35.55 -27.59 -4.99
CA GLY A 18 35.80 -26.17 -4.81
C GLY A 18 34.52 -25.41 -5.09
N ALA A 19 33.75 -25.11 -4.05
CA ALA A 19 32.72 -24.08 -4.12
C ALA A 19 33.45 -22.74 -4.34
N THR A 20 33.47 -22.28 -5.59
CA THR A 20 33.84 -20.89 -5.89
C THR A 20 32.76 -20.01 -5.28
N ALA A 21 33.02 -19.50 -4.08
CA ALA A 21 32.28 -18.38 -3.55
C ALA A 21 32.46 -17.22 -4.53
N SER A 22 31.42 -16.90 -5.29
CA SER A 22 31.37 -15.66 -6.05
C SER A 22 31.42 -14.53 -5.02
N ALA A 23 32.56 -13.86 -4.90
CA ALA A 23 32.62 -12.56 -4.23
C ALA A 23 31.71 -11.62 -5.02
N GLN A 24 30.50 -11.38 -4.49
CA GLN A 24 29.63 -10.33 -5.00
C GLN A 24 30.37 -9.02 -4.74
N SER A 25 30.91 -8.43 -5.81
CA SER A 25 31.46 -7.08 -5.76
C SER A 25 30.33 -6.13 -5.36
N THR A 26 30.48 -5.46 -4.22
CA THR A 26 29.60 -4.35 -3.85
C THR A 26 29.69 -3.28 -4.95
N PRO A 27 28.57 -2.80 -5.51
CA PRO A 27 28.62 -1.78 -6.53
C PRO A 27 29.17 -0.49 -5.93
N ALA A 28 30.15 0.13 -6.59
CA ALA A 28 30.64 1.45 -6.23
C ALA A 28 29.47 2.47 -6.28
N ALA A 29 29.39 3.35 -5.29
CA ALA A 29 28.34 4.36 -5.22
C ALA A 29 28.30 5.21 -6.50
N SER A 30 27.10 5.50 -7.01
CA SER A 30 26.93 6.30 -8.23
C SER A 30 27.48 7.72 -8.04
N THR A 31 27.81 8.40 -9.15
CA THR A 31 28.21 9.82 -9.12
C THR A 31 27.15 10.71 -8.46
N LEU A 32 25.87 10.38 -8.66
CA LEU A 32 24.74 11.02 -8.00
C LEU A 32 24.75 10.78 -6.49
N ALA A 33 25.03 9.55 -6.04
CA ALA A 33 25.10 9.20 -4.63
C ALA A 33 26.21 9.98 -3.91
N VAL A 34 27.36 10.19 -4.56
CA VAL A 34 28.46 11.01 -4.03
C VAL A 34 28.06 12.49 -3.93
N ALA A 35 27.37 13.02 -4.94
CA ALA A 35 26.92 14.41 -4.93
C ALA A 35 25.86 14.67 -3.84
N LEU A 36 24.87 13.78 -3.71
CA LEU A 36 23.84 13.84 -2.67
C LEU A 36 24.44 13.76 -1.26
N PHE A 37 25.40 12.85 -1.06
CA PHE A 37 26.14 12.75 0.19
C PHE A 37 26.89 14.05 0.54
N ALA A 38 27.59 14.64 -0.42
CA ALA A 38 28.32 15.90 -0.20
C ALA A 38 27.37 17.05 0.16
N GLN A 39 26.22 17.14 -0.51
CA GLN A 39 25.19 18.14 -0.22
C GLN A 39 24.58 17.93 1.17
N ALA A 40 24.26 16.68 1.53
CA ALA A 40 23.74 16.33 2.84
C ALA A 40 24.70 16.74 3.95
N ARG A 41 26.00 16.44 3.79
CA ARG A 41 27.05 16.82 4.74
C ARG A 41 27.16 18.34 4.89
N ALA A 42 27.08 19.08 3.79
CA ALA A 42 27.13 20.53 3.82
C ALA A 42 25.96 21.12 4.63
N LEU A 43 24.74 20.60 4.46
CA LEU A 43 23.57 21.01 5.24
C LEU A 43 23.65 20.56 6.70
N GLU A 44 24.20 19.38 6.99
CA GLU A 44 24.34 18.89 8.35
C GLU A 44 25.31 19.75 9.18
N ASN A 45 26.43 20.16 8.56
CA ASN A 45 27.53 20.88 9.20
C ASN A 45 27.47 22.41 9.01
N GLY A 46 26.68 22.91 8.06
CA GLY A 46 26.64 24.31 7.67
C GLY A 46 27.84 24.74 6.80
N GLU A 47 28.34 23.86 5.93
CA GLU A 47 29.48 24.15 5.05
C GLU A 47 29.01 24.94 3.81
N GLY A 48 29.12 26.27 3.86
CA GLY A 48 28.73 27.14 2.75
C GLY A 48 27.21 27.30 2.56
N VAL A 49 26.41 26.67 3.41
CA VAL A 49 24.94 26.77 3.45
C VAL A 49 24.47 26.86 4.91
N ALA A 50 23.24 27.35 5.13
CA ALA A 50 22.64 27.34 6.45
C ALA A 50 22.44 25.88 6.92
N ARG A 51 22.69 25.64 8.21
CA ARG A 51 22.56 24.30 8.79
C ARG A 51 21.10 23.85 8.79
N ASP A 52 20.84 22.69 8.18
CA ASP A 52 19.53 22.06 8.08
C ASP A 52 19.66 20.53 8.19
N PRO A 53 19.66 19.98 9.42
CA PRO A 53 19.83 18.55 9.61
C PRO A 53 18.61 17.73 9.16
N LEU A 54 17.42 18.32 9.03
CA LEU A 54 16.24 17.60 8.54
C LEU A 54 16.38 17.32 7.04
N THR A 55 16.75 18.35 6.27
CA THR A 55 17.01 18.19 4.83
C THR A 55 18.24 17.31 4.59
N ALA A 56 19.28 17.42 5.44
CA ALA A 56 20.43 16.52 5.37
C ALA A 56 20.03 15.04 5.52
N ALA A 57 19.15 14.69 6.47
CA ALA A 57 18.68 13.31 6.65
C ALA A 57 17.99 12.76 5.40
N THR A 58 17.20 13.60 4.73
CA THR A 58 16.50 13.25 3.48
C THR A 58 17.50 12.92 2.37
N LEU A 59 18.48 13.79 2.13
CA LEU A 59 19.52 13.60 1.11
C LEU A 59 20.45 12.43 1.42
N TYR A 60 20.80 12.23 2.70
CA TYR A 60 21.54 11.03 3.10
C TYR A 60 20.74 9.76 2.79
N CYS A 61 19.42 9.75 2.97
CA CYS A 61 18.63 8.57 2.61
C CYS A 61 18.62 8.30 1.10
N GLU A 62 18.54 9.35 0.27
CA GLU A 62 18.63 9.20 -1.18
C GLU A 62 19.99 8.68 -1.65
N ALA A 63 21.08 9.14 -1.02
CA ALA A 63 22.43 8.63 -1.25
C ALA A 63 22.60 7.19 -0.75
N ALA A 64 22.07 6.88 0.43
CA ALA A 64 22.10 5.55 1.04
C ALA A 64 21.37 4.50 0.18
N ARG A 65 20.23 4.88 -0.42
CA ARG A 65 19.46 4.05 -1.37
C ARG A 65 20.25 3.71 -2.63
N GLN A 66 21.23 4.54 -2.99
CA GLN A 66 22.14 4.31 -4.11
C GLN A 66 23.47 3.64 -3.68
N GLY A 67 23.52 3.08 -2.47
CA GLY A 67 24.68 2.32 -1.98
C GLY A 67 25.82 3.17 -1.46
N ASN A 68 25.61 4.45 -1.11
CA ASN A 68 26.66 5.23 -0.46
C ASN A 68 26.81 4.82 1.02
N ALA A 69 27.91 4.13 1.35
CA ALA A 69 28.19 3.62 2.70
C ALA A 69 28.36 4.74 3.75
N ASP A 70 28.96 5.88 3.38
CA ASP A 70 29.13 7.02 4.29
C ASP A 70 27.78 7.68 4.60
N ALA A 71 26.89 7.76 3.60
CA ALA A 71 25.53 8.27 3.80
C ALA A 71 24.71 7.36 4.72
N GLN A 72 24.83 6.04 4.57
CA GLN A 72 24.22 5.07 5.48
C GLN A 72 24.76 5.27 6.90
N TYR A 73 26.07 5.39 7.08
CA TYR A 73 26.68 5.62 8.40
C TYR A 73 26.20 6.94 9.04
N ASN A 74 26.21 8.04 8.30
CA ASN A 74 25.81 9.34 8.81
C ASN A 74 24.32 9.38 9.17
N LEU A 75 23.45 8.80 8.33
CA LEU A 75 22.03 8.71 8.62
C LEU A 75 21.75 7.82 9.84
N ALA A 76 22.46 6.70 9.99
CA ALA A 76 22.38 5.86 11.18
C ALA A 76 22.74 6.65 12.45
N TRP A 77 23.80 7.45 12.39
CA TRP A 77 24.24 8.29 13.52
C TRP A 77 23.19 9.36 13.86
N MET A 78 22.56 9.96 12.85
CA MET A 78 21.48 10.94 13.05
C MET A 78 20.27 10.32 13.75
N TYR A 79 19.84 9.11 13.35
CA TYR A 79 18.77 8.38 14.02
C TYR A 79 19.15 7.91 15.43
N ALA A 80 20.39 7.52 15.69
CA ALA A 80 20.84 7.12 17.03
C ALA A 80 20.87 8.30 18.01
N ASN A 81 21.13 9.52 17.52
CA ASN A 81 21.32 10.72 18.33
C ASN A 81 20.16 11.73 18.26
N GLY A 82 19.15 11.47 17.42
CA GLY A 82 18.03 12.38 17.21
C GLY A 82 18.41 13.72 16.56
N ARG A 83 19.39 13.73 15.64
CA ARG A 83 19.82 14.95 14.92
C ARG A 83 19.00 15.12 13.65
N GLY A 84 18.12 16.12 13.60
CA GLY A 84 17.30 16.40 12.41
C GLY A 84 16.15 15.43 12.17
N VAL A 85 16.16 14.28 12.85
CA VAL A 85 15.11 13.26 12.89
C VAL A 85 14.89 12.85 14.35
N ALA A 86 13.71 12.30 14.67
CA ALA A 86 13.48 11.70 15.99
C ALA A 86 14.42 10.49 16.20
N ARG A 87 14.89 10.30 17.43
CA ARG A 87 15.72 9.13 17.75
C ARG A 87 14.96 7.85 17.46
N HIS A 88 15.59 6.92 16.72
CA HIS A 88 14.98 5.64 16.35
C HIS A 88 16.03 4.55 16.20
N ASP A 89 16.22 3.76 17.27
CA ASP A 89 17.33 2.80 17.34
C ASP A 89 17.18 1.64 16.33
N GLY A 90 15.96 1.22 15.99
CA GLY A 90 15.72 0.21 14.94
C GLY A 90 16.19 0.65 13.55
N VAL A 91 15.86 1.88 13.14
CA VAL A 91 16.33 2.47 11.88
C VAL A 91 17.84 2.73 11.90
N ALA A 92 18.39 3.18 13.04
CA ALA A 92 19.82 3.31 13.20
C ALA A 92 20.54 1.95 13.04
N ALA A 93 20.00 0.88 13.62
CA ALA A 93 20.54 -0.47 13.50
C ALA A 93 20.51 -0.98 12.04
N PHE A 94 19.44 -0.68 11.30
CA PHE A 94 19.34 -0.99 9.86
C PHE A 94 20.48 -0.35 9.05
N PHE A 95 20.70 0.95 9.20
CA PHE A 95 21.73 1.65 8.44
C PHE A 95 23.15 1.36 8.91
N PHE A 96 23.40 1.23 10.22
CA PHE A 96 24.73 0.83 10.72
C PHE A 96 25.12 -0.56 10.22
N LYS A 97 24.15 -1.49 10.17
CA LYS A 97 24.39 -2.83 9.59
C LYS A 97 24.77 -2.72 8.11
N ALA A 98 24.01 -1.99 7.31
CA ALA A 98 24.29 -1.79 5.89
C ALA A 98 25.66 -1.14 5.61
N ALA A 99 26.04 -0.15 6.42
CA ALA A 99 27.36 0.50 6.32
C ALA A 99 28.50 -0.45 6.77
N ALA A 100 28.29 -1.24 7.82
CA ALA A 100 29.26 -2.23 8.29
C ALA A 100 29.51 -3.34 7.26
N GLU A 101 28.47 -3.81 6.58
CA GLU A 101 28.56 -4.79 5.48
C GLU A 101 29.40 -4.27 4.30
N GLN A 102 29.54 -2.95 4.17
CA GLN A 102 30.38 -2.29 3.17
C GLN A 102 31.76 -1.86 3.71
N GLY A 103 32.12 -2.29 4.92
CA GLY A 103 33.47 -2.11 5.48
C GLY A 103 33.63 -0.88 6.39
N ILE A 104 32.57 -0.15 6.73
CA ILE A 104 32.65 0.96 7.69
C ILE A 104 32.76 0.37 9.11
N ALA A 105 33.99 0.12 9.56
CA ALA A 105 34.27 -0.53 10.85
C ALA A 105 33.69 0.23 12.07
N VAL A 106 33.58 1.55 11.99
CA VAL A 106 32.94 2.36 13.03
C VAL A 106 31.42 2.12 13.11
N ALA A 107 30.78 1.77 12.00
CA ALA A 107 29.35 1.42 11.99
C ALA A 107 29.10 0.13 12.79
N GLN A 108 29.98 -0.87 12.68
CA GLN A 108 29.89 -2.10 13.47
C GLN A 108 29.99 -1.83 14.98
N ARG A 109 30.92 -0.94 15.38
CA ARG A 109 31.05 -0.54 16.79
C ARG A 109 29.80 0.19 17.28
N ASN A 110 29.27 1.12 16.49
CA ASN A 110 28.07 1.86 16.85
C ASN A 110 26.84 0.95 16.91
N LEU A 111 26.69 -0.01 16.00
CA LEU A 111 25.64 -1.02 16.05
C LEU A 111 25.65 -1.78 17.38
N ALA A 112 26.84 -2.20 17.85
CA ALA A 112 26.98 -2.89 19.13
C ALA A 112 26.56 -2.03 20.34
N THR A 113 26.69 -0.70 20.25
CA THR A 113 26.25 0.21 21.33
C THR A 113 24.72 0.37 21.44
N LEU A 114 23.97 -0.02 20.41
CA LEU A 114 22.49 0.04 20.43
C LEU A 114 21.87 -1.11 21.26
N GLY A 115 22.64 -2.16 21.56
CA GLY A 115 22.14 -3.35 22.27
C GLY A 115 21.37 -4.32 21.36
N ASP A 116 20.49 -5.12 21.96
CA ASP A 116 19.65 -6.09 21.23
C ASP A 116 18.41 -5.40 20.64
N VAL A 117 18.62 -4.71 19.51
CA VAL A 117 17.58 -3.99 18.77
C VAL A 117 17.48 -4.57 17.36
N ALA A 118 16.26 -4.97 16.97
CA ALA A 118 16.01 -5.46 15.62
C ALA A 118 16.14 -4.33 14.58
N PRO A 119 16.89 -4.52 13.48
CA PRO A 119 16.93 -3.57 12.38
C PRO A 119 15.54 -3.31 11.78
N GLU A 120 15.18 -2.05 11.62
CA GLU A 120 13.94 -1.61 11.00
C GLU A 120 14.22 -0.80 9.73
N MET A 121 13.67 -1.24 8.60
CA MET A 121 13.84 -0.53 7.32
C MET A 121 12.97 0.73 7.29
N PRO A 122 13.55 1.94 7.18
CA PRO A 122 12.78 3.18 7.15
C PRO A 122 12.03 3.34 5.83
N GLU A 123 11.01 4.19 5.84
CA GLU A 123 10.18 4.49 4.68
C GLU A 123 10.99 4.92 3.45
N CYS A 124 12.01 5.76 3.62
CA CYS A 124 12.83 6.26 2.53
C CYS A 124 13.70 5.19 1.84
N MET A 125 13.87 4.01 2.46
CA MET A 125 14.59 2.86 1.90
C MET A 125 13.64 1.79 1.32
N ARG A 126 12.33 1.91 1.53
CA ARG A 126 11.36 1.05 0.84
C ARG A 126 11.44 1.34 -0.65
N ALA A 127 11.38 0.30 -1.48
CA ALA A 127 11.19 0.50 -2.91
C ALA A 127 9.94 1.38 -3.11
N PRO A 128 9.97 2.36 -4.04
CA PRO A 128 8.73 2.98 -4.47
C PRO A 128 7.78 1.85 -4.86
N GLU A 129 6.52 1.95 -4.46
CA GLU A 129 5.52 0.98 -4.93
C GLU A 129 5.70 0.82 -6.45
N PRO A 130 5.75 -0.42 -6.96
CA PRO A 130 6.03 -0.65 -8.37
C PRO A 130 5.09 0.24 -9.21
N GLU A 131 5.63 0.87 -10.26
CA GLU A 131 4.77 1.58 -11.20
C GLU A 131 3.63 0.64 -11.62
N PRO A 132 2.38 1.13 -11.62
CA PRO A 132 1.23 0.27 -11.77
C PRO A 132 1.27 -0.41 -13.13
N VAL A 133 1.64 -1.69 -13.13
CA VAL A 133 1.29 -2.59 -14.23
C VAL A 133 -0.23 -2.68 -14.19
N PRO A 134 -0.96 -2.30 -15.25
CA PRO A 134 -2.41 -2.45 -15.26
C PRO A 134 -2.71 -3.92 -14.98
N PRO A 135 -3.48 -4.25 -13.91
CA PRO A 135 -3.77 -5.62 -13.60
C PRO A 135 -4.50 -6.25 -14.78
N ALA A 136 -4.23 -7.54 -15.02
CA ALA A 136 -4.98 -8.31 -16.00
C ALA A 136 -6.48 -8.11 -15.76
N PRO A 137 -7.29 -7.98 -16.83
CA PRO A 137 -8.71 -7.70 -16.70
C PRO A 137 -9.34 -8.70 -15.73
N VAL A 138 -10.03 -8.19 -14.71
CA VAL A 138 -10.71 -9.04 -13.74
C VAL A 138 -11.78 -9.83 -14.49
N VAL A 139 -11.53 -11.11 -14.75
CA VAL A 139 -12.47 -12.01 -15.39
C VAL A 139 -13.47 -12.45 -14.32
N VAL A 140 -14.56 -11.70 -14.18
CA VAL A 140 -15.64 -12.05 -13.25
C VAL A 140 -16.65 -12.92 -13.98
N GLU A 141 -16.73 -14.20 -13.60
CA GLU A 141 -17.91 -15.03 -13.90
C GLU A 141 -19.12 -14.41 -13.21
N VAL A 142 -20.11 -14.01 -14.01
CA VAL A 142 -21.35 -13.43 -13.52
C VAL A 142 -22.17 -14.58 -12.91
N MET A 143 -22.13 -14.71 -11.59
CA MET A 143 -23.06 -15.55 -10.85
C MET A 143 -24.40 -14.81 -10.67
N THR A 144 -25.47 -15.58 -10.45
CA THR A 144 -26.82 -15.04 -10.21
C THR A 144 -26.80 -13.99 -9.09
N PRO A 145 -27.43 -12.81 -9.27
CA PRO A 145 -27.52 -11.78 -8.23
C PRO A 145 -28.08 -12.34 -6.93
N VAL A 146 -27.59 -11.83 -5.79
CA VAL A 146 -28.08 -12.22 -4.46
C VAL A 146 -29.47 -11.65 -4.23
N ASP A 147 -30.43 -12.48 -3.81
CA ASP A 147 -31.74 -11.98 -3.38
C ASP A 147 -31.66 -11.40 -1.96
N TYR A 148 -31.46 -10.09 -1.88
CA TYR A 148 -31.36 -9.38 -0.62
C TYR A 148 -32.68 -9.31 0.17
N SER A 149 -33.82 -9.62 -0.44
CA SER A 149 -35.11 -9.66 0.29
C SER A 149 -35.15 -10.77 1.35
N LEU A 150 -34.30 -11.79 1.20
CA LEU A 150 -34.21 -12.94 2.08
C LEU A 150 -33.23 -12.75 3.25
N ILE A 151 -32.25 -11.85 3.10
CA ILE A 151 -31.12 -11.72 4.05
C ILE A 151 -30.99 -10.35 4.70
N ALA A 152 -31.46 -9.28 4.04
CA ALA A 152 -31.37 -7.94 4.60
C ALA A 152 -32.46 -7.73 5.68
N PRO A 153 -32.17 -7.03 6.79
CA PRO A 153 -33.21 -6.65 7.74
C PRO A 153 -34.32 -5.86 7.03
N LYS A 154 -35.58 -6.29 7.19
CA LYS A 154 -36.73 -5.74 6.44
C LYS A 154 -36.77 -4.21 6.41
N LYS A 155 -36.54 -3.57 7.55
CA LYS A 155 -36.54 -2.09 7.66
C LYS A 155 -35.47 -1.44 6.78
N ILE A 156 -34.28 -2.04 6.69
CA ILE A 156 -33.19 -1.53 5.84
C ILE A 156 -33.50 -1.81 4.38
N TYR A 157 -33.97 -3.01 4.05
CA TYR A 157 -34.41 -3.36 2.69
C TYR A 157 -35.46 -2.37 2.15
N ASP A 158 -36.53 -2.15 2.91
CA ASP A 158 -37.61 -1.22 2.55
C ASP A 158 -37.09 0.22 2.41
N LEU A 159 -36.19 0.65 3.30
CA LEU A 159 -35.61 1.98 3.28
C LEU A 159 -34.73 2.21 2.04
N VAL A 160 -33.89 1.23 1.68
CA VAL A 160 -33.07 1.30 0.46
C VAL A 160 -33.95 1.36 -0.77
N HIS A 161 -34.96 0.48 -0.89
CA HIS A 161 -35.90 0.52 -2.02
C HIS A 161 -36.66 1.85 -2.14
N LYS A 162 -36.96 2.49 -1.00
CA LYS A 162 -37.59 3.81 -0.97
C LYS A 162 -36.65 4.94 -1.40
N LEU A 163 -35.37 4.87 -1.03
CA LEU A 163 -34.42 5.96 -1.22
C LEU A 163 -33.68 5.89 -2.57
N SER A 164 -33.20 4.71 -2.98
CA SER A 164 -32.30 4.56 -4.14
C SER A 164 -32.85 5.16 -5.44
N PRO A 165 -34.14 5.02 -5.80
CA PRO A 165 -34.68 5.64 -7.01
C PRO A 165 -34.54 7.17 -7.06
N ARG A 166 -34.49 7.84 -5.90
CA ARG A 166 -34.32 9.31 -5.82
C ARG A 166 -32.90 9.76 -6.19
N PHE A 167 -31.95 8.84 -6.17
CA PHE A 167 -30.55 9.05 -6.53
C PHE A 167 -30.21 8.40 -7.87
N ASN A 168 -31.20 7.85 -8.58
CA ASN A 168 -31.02 7.03 -9.78
C ASN A 168 -30.04 5.88 -9.55
N ILE A 169 -30.11 5.24 -8.38
CA ILE A 169 -29.32 4.07 -8.01
C ILE A 169 -30.24 2.85 -7.98
N GLU A 170 -29.80 1.74 -8.56
CA GLU A 170 -30.47 0.45 -8.43
C GLU A 170 -30.38 -0.04 -6.96
N PRO A 171 -31.51 -0.40 -6.32
CA PRO A 171 -31.51 -0.90 -4.95
C PRO A 171 -30.55 -2.07 -4.73
N GLN A 172 -30.39 -2.95 -5.72
CA GLN A 172 -29.47 -4.09 -5.67
C GLN A 172 -28.02 -3.67 -5.45
N LEU A 173 -27.54 -2.64 -6.14
CA LEU A 173 -26.17 -2.13 -5.98
C LEU A 173 -25.97 -1.54 -4.58
N ALA A 174 -26.94 -0.75 -4.09
CA ALA A 174 -26.88 -0.17 -2.76
C ALA A 174 -26.88 -1.25 -1.66
N LEU A 175 -27.71 -2.28 -1.80
CA LEU A 175 -27.74 -3.42 -0.86
C LEU A 175 -26.44 -4.24 -0.91
N ALA A 176 -25.85 -4.41 -2.10
CA ALA A 176 -24.55 -5.06 -2.25
C ALA A 176 -23.44 -4.32 -1.49
N ILE A 177 -23.39 -2.99 -1.60
CA ILE A 177 -22.45 -2.15 -0.86
C ILE A 177 -22.72 -2.26 0.65
N ILE A 178 -23.96 -2.07 1.13
CA ILE A 178 -24.27 -2.17 2.57
C ILE A 178 -23.89 -3.54 3.15
N ALA A 179 -24.18 -4.62 2.42
CA ALA A 179 -23.82 -5.97 2.84
C ALA A 179 -22.30 -6.19 2.91
N ALA A 180 -21.54 -5.56 2.01
CA ALA A 180 -20.09 -5.64 2.00
C ALA A 180 -19.45 -4.80 3.12
N GLU A 181 -20.00 -3.61 3.37
CA GLU A 181 -19.45 -2.62 4.29
C GLU A 181 -19.73 -2.94 5.76
N SER A 182 -20.98 -3.21 6.10
CA SER A 182 -21.38 -3.37 7.52
C SER A 182 -22.14 -4.64 7.80
N ASN A 183 -22.41 -5.46 6.79
CA ASN A 183 -23.34 -6.59 6.90
C ASN A 183 -24.69 -6.17 7.51
N PHE A 184 -25.20 -5.00 7.10
CA PHE A 184 -26.43 -4.37 7.59
C PHE A 184 -26.42 -3.91 9.05
N ASP A 185 -25.26 -3.85 9.71
CA ASP A 185 -25.13 -3.23 11.02
C ASP A 185 -25.10 -1.69 10.90
N ALA A 186 -26.07 -1.03 11.51
CA ALA A 186 -26.16 0.44 11.52
C ALA A 186 -25.27 1.10 12.58
N ALA A 187 -24.77 0.32 13.55
CA ALA A 187 -23.85 0.78 14.58
C ALA A 187 -22.38 0.53 14.24
N ALA A 188 -22.09 -0.09 13.09
CA ALA A 188 -20.75 -0.48 12.69
C ALA A 188 -19.77 0.71 12.65
N VAL A 189 -18.56 0.47 13.15
CA VAL A 189 -17.43 1.40 13.10
C VAL A 189 -16.16 0.65 12.69
N SER A 190 -15.48 1.11 11.64
CA SER A 190 -14.20 0.54 11.22
C SER A 190 -13.00 1.20 11.92
N PRO A 191 -11.79 0.61 11.86
CA PRO A 191 -10.55 1.24 12.35
C PRO A 191 -10.24 2.60 11.71
N LYS A 192 -10.74 2.86 10.50
CA LYS A 192 -10.63 4.16 9.79
C LYS A 192 -11.75 5.14 10.16
N ASN A 193 -12.50 4.87 11.24
CA ASN A 193 -13.65 5.65 11.68
C ASN A 193 -14.76 5.78 10.62
N ALA A 194 -14.87 4.79 9.74
CA ALA A 194 -15.99 4.68 8.82
C ALA A 194 -17.22 4.19 9.59
N ARG A 195 -18.40 4.77 9.36
CA ARG A 195 -19.55 4.59 10.27
C ARG A 195 -20.84 4.20 9.55
N GLY A 196 -21.63 3.38 10.25
CA GLY A 196 -22.98 3.00 9.87
C GLY A 196 -23.07 2.02 8.70
N LEU A 197 -24.26 1.93 8.12
CA LEU A 197 -24.62 0.91 7.12
C LEU A 197 -23.72 0.91 5.88
N MET A 198 -23.34 2.09 5.41
CA MET A 198 -22.55 2.29 4.20
C MET A 198 -21.10 2.69 4.53
N GLN A 199 -20.69 2.54 5.79
CA GLN A 199 -19.33 2.82 6.30
C GLN A 199 -18.77 4.14 5.75
N LEU A 200 -19.45 5.25 6.01
CA LEU A 200 -18.99 6.56 5.56
C LEU A 200 -17.93 7.09 6.53
N ILE A 201 -16.76 7.45 6.01
CA ILE A 201 -15.74 8.20 6.77
C ILE A 201 -16.22 9.64 7.04
N PRO A 202 -15.66 10.35 8.04
CA PRO A 202 -16.09 11.70 8.40
C PRO A 202 -16.06 12.70 7.24
N GLU A 203 -15.01 12.68 6.41
CA GLU A 203 -14.82 13.59 5.29
C GLU A 203 -15.89 13.36 4.21
N THR A 204 -16.22 12.11 3.92
CA THR A 204 -17.32 11.74 3.01
C THR A 204 -18.67 12.15 3.59
N SER A 205 -18.86 11.97 4.90
CA SER A 205 -20.08 12.38 5.61
C SER A 205 -20.31 13.89 5.51
N GLU A 206 -19.26 14.68 5.71
CA GLU A 206 -19.30 16.14 5.54
C GLU A 206 -19.61 16.52 4.10
N ARG A 207 -18.87 15.95 3.13
CA ARG A 207 -19.05 16.20 1.69
C ARG A 207 -20.48 15.94 1.20
N PHE A 208 -21.15 14.93 1.76
CA PHE A 208 -22.50 14.53 1.37
C PHE A 208 -23.57 14.83 2.42
N ASN A 209 -23.32 15.79 3.31
CA ASN A 209 -24.28 16.36 4.26
C ASN A 209 -24.96 15.33 5.17
N VAL A 210 -24.16 14.45 5.78
CA VAL A 210 -24.58 13.44 6.76
C VAL A 210 -24.24 13.94 8.17
N GLY A 211 -25.26 14.38 8.92
CA GLY A 211 -25.07 14.87 10.29
C GLY A 211 -24.85 13.75 11.30
N ASN A 212 -25.67 12.69 11.23
CA ASN A 212 -25.53 11.50 12.07
C ASN A 212 -25.33 10.25 11.21
N ALA A 213 -24.08 9.79 11.11
CA ALA A 213 -23.73 8.60 10.32
C ALA A 213 -24.28 7.27 10.90
N PHE A 214 -24.75 7.26 12.16
CA PHE A 214 -25.41 6.09 12.75
C PHE A 214 -26.93 6.08 12.53
N ASP A 215 -27.52 7.20 12.08
CA ASP A 215 -28.90 7.21 11.65
C ASP A 215 -29.02 6.52 10.27
N PRO A 216 -29.77 5.40 10.15
CA PRO A 216 -29.85 4.64 8.90
C PRO A 216 -30.28 5.48 7.70
N THR A 217 -31.20 6.43 7.90
CA THR A 217 -31.75 7.23 6.81
C THR A 217 -30.72 8.24 6.31
N GLN A 218 -30.03 8.93 7.21
CA GLN A 218 -28.96 9.86 6.84
C GLN A 218 -27.77 9.13 6.23
N ASN A 219 -27.35 8.01 6.80
CA ASN A 219 -26.23 7.22 6.31
C ASN A 219 -26.49 6.70 4.89
N ILE A 220 -27.64 6.06 4.66
CA ILE A 220 -27.99 5.55 3.31
C ILE A 220 -28.11 6.72 2.32
N ARG A 221 -28.70 7.85 2.71
CA ARG A 221 -28.81 9.02 1.82
C ARG A 221 -27.44 9.57 1.42
N GLY A 222 -26.51 9.66 2.37
CA GLY A 222 -25.14 10.08 2.11
C GLY A 222 -24.41 9.11 1.18
N GLY A 223 -24.47 7.82 1.47
CA GLY A 223 -23.83 6.79 0.66
C GLY A 223 -24.41 6.69 -0.75
N LEU A 224 -25.73 6.84 -0.93
CA LEU A 224 -26.36 6.93 -2.25
C LEU A 224 -25.94 8.19 -3.01
N SER A 225 -25.76 9.32 -2.32
CA SER A 225 -25.25 10.56 -2.93
C SER A 225 -23.81 10.37 -3.43
N TYR A 226 -22.98 9.69 -2.62
CA TYR A 226 -21.61 9.37 -3.00
C TYR A 226 -21.55 8.39 -4.17
N LEU A 227 -22.33 7.30 -4.14
CA LEU A 227 -22.42 6.34 -5.25
C LEU A 227 -22.88 7.01 -6.55
N ARG A 228 -23.89 7.88 -6.50
CA ARG A 228 -24.35 8.65 -7.67
C ARG A 228 -23.23 9.52 -8.25
N TRP A 229 -22.43 10.14 -7.38
CA TRP A 229 -21.27 10.92 -7.80
C TRP A 229 -20.21 10.04 -8.46
N LEU A 230 -19.85 8.90 -7.85
CA LEU A 230 -18.87 7.95 -8.40
C LEU A 230 -19.32 7.35 -9.75
N LEU A 231 -20.59 6.99 -9.88
CA LEU A 231 -21.16 6.47 -11.13
C LEU A 231 -21.07 7.51 -12.26
N SER A 232 -21.30 8.78 -11.96
CA SER A 232 -21.06 9.85 -12.94
C SER A 232 -19.57 10.07 -13.21
N TYR A 233 -18.70 9.88 -12.21
CA TYR A 233 -17.26 10.08 -12.36
C TYR A 233 -16.61 8.98 -13.21
N PHE A 234 -17.03 7.73 -13.05
CA PHE A 234 -16.51 6.57 -13.78
C PHE A 234 -17.44 6.05 -14.89
N GLU A 235 -18.36 6.89 -15.37
CA GLU A 235 -19.27 6.60 -16.48
C GLU A 235 -20.00 5.25 -16.37
N GLY A 236 -20.45 4.90 -15.16
CA GLY A 236 -21.22 3.69 -14.90
C GLY A 236 -20.40 2.42 -14.67
N ASP A 237 -19.06 2.45 -14.82
CA ASP A 237 -18.21 1.27 -14.62
C ASP A 237 -18.23 0.83 -13.16
N VAL A 238 -18.93 -0.28 -12.89
CA VAL A 238 -19.17 -0.77 -11.53
C VAL A 238 -17.88 -1.21 -10.85
N ALA A 239 -16.89 -1.70 -11.60
CA ALA A 239 -15.63 -2.13 -11.01
C ALA A 239 -14.84 -0.93 -10.49
N LEU A 240 -14.77 0.15 -11.27
CA LEU A 240 -14.10 1.39 -10.86
C LEU A 240 -14.87 2.09 -9.75
N VAL A 241 -16.20 2.10 -9.80
CA VAL A 241 -17.04 2.66 -8.73
C VAL A 241 -16.84 1.91 -7.41
N ALA A 242 -16.88 0.58 -7.42
CA ALA A 242 -16.66 -0.23 -6.23
C ALA A 242 -15.24 -0.05 -5.67
N ALA A 243 -14.24 0.02 -6.56
CA ALA A 243 -12.86 0.29 -6.16
C ALA A 243 -12.71 1.67 -5.51
N ALA A 244 -13.32 2.70 -6.09
CA ALA A 244 -13.28 4.06 -5.55
C ALA A 244 -14.07 4.21 -4.25
N TYR A 245 -15.16 3.46 -4.09
CA TYR A 245 -15.91 3.43 -2.84
C TYR A 245 -15.03 2.90 -1.68
N ASN A 246 -14.27 1.82 -1.94
CA ASN A 246 -13.40 1.18 -0.94
C ASN A 246 -12.06 1.91 -0.72
N ALA A 247 -11.41 2.38 -1.79
CA ALA A 247 -10.02 2.88 -1.77
C ALA A 247 -9.87 4.38 -2.11
N GLY A 248 -10.96 5.05 -2.47
CA GLY A 248 -10.98 6.46 -2.91
C GLY A 248 -10.79 6.63 -4.42
N GLU A 249 -11.48 7.61 -5.01
CA GLU A 249 -11.43 7.90 -6.45
C GLU A 249 -10.05 8.36 -6.91
N GLY A 250 -9.33 9.13 -6.09
CA GLY A 250 -7.98 9.59 -6.41
C GLY A 250 -6.96 8.45 -6.47
N THR A 251 -7.20 7.38 -5.70
CA THR A 251 -6.41 6.15 -5.77
C THR A 251 -6.68 5.44 -7.09
N VAL A 252 -7.96 5.27 -7.47
CA VAL A 252 -8.33 4.66 -8.77
C VAL A 252 -7.72 5.43 -9.94
N ASP A 253 -7.75 6.76 -9.91
CA ASP A 253 -7.12 7.61 -10.94
C ASP A 253 -5.60 7.41 -10.99
N ARG A 254 -4.93 7.35 -9.83
CA ARG A 254 -3.48 7.14 -9.72
C ARG A 254 -3.03 5.81 -10.33
N TYR A 255 -3.77 4.73 -10.04
CA TYR A 255 -3.46 3.39 -10.56
C TYR A 255 -4.06 3.13 -11.95
N LYS A 256 -4.80 4.10 -12.51
CA LYS A 256 -5.48 3.99 -13.79
C LYS A 256 -6.42 2.78 -13.87
N GLY A 257 -7.12 2.49 -12.78
CA GLY A 257 -7.99 1.32 -12.66
C GLY A 257 -8.16 0.87 -11.21
N VAL A 258 -8.59 -0.39 -11.02
CA VAL A 258 -8.67 -1.01 -9.69
C VAL A 258 -7.25 -1.07 -9.09
N PRO A 259 -7.00 -0.49 -7.90
CA PRO A 259 -5.67 -0.49 -7.30
C PRO A 259 -5.25 -1.90 -6.87
N PRO A 260 -3.94 -2.21 -6.83
CA PRO A 260 -3.40 -3.55 -6.60
C PRO A 260 -3.48 -3.98 -5.12
N TYR A 261 -4.46 -3.46 -4.38
CA TYR A 261 -4.73 -3.85 -3.01
C TYR A 261 -5.61 -5.08 -3.03
N GLN A 262 -5.14 -6.18 -2.41
CA GLN A 262 -5.89 -7.43 -2.37
C GLN A 262 -7.29 -7.24 -1.77
N GLU A 263 -7.41 -6.39 -0.75
CA GLU A 263 -8.70 -6.02 -0.14
C GLU A 263 -9.65 -5.40 -1.16
N THR A 264 -9.19 -4.43 -1.95
CA THR A 264 -10.01 -3.75 -2.97
C THR A 264 -10.38 -4.69 -4.11
N HIS A 265 -9.48 -5.55 -4.57
CA HIS A 265 -9.81 -6.57 -5.57
C HIS A 265 -10.89 -7.53 -5.07
N ASN A 266 -10.78 -8.01 -3.84
CA ASN A 266 -11.78 -8.88 -3.23
C ASN A 266 -13.13 -8.15 -3.09
N TYR A 267 -13.10 -6.88 -2.68
CA TYR A 267 -14.28 -6.04 -2.58
C TYR A 267 -14.99 -5.88 -3.93
N VAL A 268 -14.25 -5.48 -4.98
CA VAL A 268 -14.78 -5.32 -6.34
C VAL A 268 -15.38 -6.63 -6.87
N GLN A 269 -14.68 -7.76 -6.70
CA GLN A 269 -15.20 -9.06 -7.10
C GLN A 269 -16.49 -9.40 -6.36
N ARG A 270 -16.57 -9.13 -5.05
CA ARG A 270 -17.78 -9.34 -4.25
C ARG A 270 -18.94 -8.50 -4.78
N ILE A 271 -18.74 -7.21 -5.00
CA ILE A 271 -19.79 -6.31 -5.50
C ILE A 271 -20.27 -6.73 -6.90
N LEU A 272 -19.36 -7.01 -7.83
CA LEU A 272 -19.73 -7.44 -9.18
C LEU A 272 -20.52 -8.75 -9.18
N ARG A 273 -20.16 -9.70 -8.30
CA ARG A 273 -20.89 -10.96 -8.15
C ARG A 273 -22.28 -10.76 -7.54
N THR A 274 -22.41 -9.95 -6.50
CA THR A 274 -23.69 -9.80 -5.79
C THR A 274 -24.65 -8.82 -6.46
N PHE A 275 -24.13 -7.80 -7.15
CA PHE A 275 -24.90 -6.90 -8.00
C PHE A 275 -25.32 -7.59 -9.31
N GLY A 276 -24.39 -8.31 -9.95
CA GLY A 276 -24.67 -9.11 -11.16
C GLY A 276 -24.57 -8.35 -12.49
N ALA A 277 -24.08 -7.11 -12.49
CA ALA A 277 -23.80 -6.35 -13.71
C ALA A 277 -22.45 -5.62 -13.62
N LYS A 278 -21.81 -5.44 -14.78
CA LYS A 278 -20.53 -4.72 -14.90
C LYS A 278 -20.72 -3.21 -15.15
N GLN A 279 -21.91 -2.83 -15.57
CA GLN A 279 -22.27 -1.46 -15.91
C GLN A 279 -23.58 -1.12 -15.19
N HIS A 280 -23.69 0.14 -14.76
CA HIS A 280 -24.88 0.69 -14.15
C HIS A 280 -25.23 2.02 -14.83
N PRO A 281 -26.52 2.32 -15.11
CA PRO A 281 -26.93 3.60 -15.67
C PRO A 281 -26.44 4.78 -14.81
N PHE A 282 -26.02 5.89 -15.42
CA PHE A 282 -25.54 7.04 -14.66
C PHE A 282 -26.03 8.36 -15.24
N GLU A 283 -25.91 9.43 -14.47
CA GLU A 283 -26.26 10.79 -14.88
C GLU A 283 -24.99 11.60 -15.20
N PRO A 284 -24.68 11.87 -16.49
CA PRO A 284 -23.41 12.53 -16.87
C PRO A 284 -23.22 13.95 -16.32
N LYS A 285 -24.29 14.59 -15.85
CA LYS A 285 -24.27 15.99 -15.39
C LYS A 285 -23.91 16.14 -13.91
N VAL A 286 -23.75 15.05 -13.15
CA VAL A 286 -23.47 15.11 -11.71
C VAL A 286 -22.03 15.54 -11.44
N THR A 287 -21.06 15.07 -12.24
CA THR A 287 -19.65 15.50 -12.18
C THR A 287 -18.95 15.32 -13.52
N ARG A 288 -17.80 15.97 -13.69
CA ARG A 288 -16.93 15.71 -14.85
C ARG A 288 -16.35 14.29 -14.75
N PRO A 289 -16.24 13.54 -15.86
CA PRO A 289 -15.64 12.21 -15.86
C PRO A 289 -14.19 12.21 -15.39
N SER A 290 -13.75 11.08 -14.85
CA SER A 290 -12.36 10.83 -14.47
C SER A 290 -11.40 11.10 -15.64
N PRO A 291 -10.23 11.71 -15.39
CA PRO A 291 -9.17 11.80 -16.39
C PRO A 291 -8.73 10.46 -16.97
N LEU A 292 -8.93 9.35 -16.23
CA LEU A 292 -8.66 7.99 -16.69
C LEU A 292 -9.42 7.64 -17.98
N LEU A 293 -10.65 8.13 -18.10
CA LEU A 293 -11.58 7.77 -19.18
C LEU A 293 -11.45 8.68 -20.40
N ARG A 294 -10.52 9.65 -20.38
CA ARG A 294 -10.24 10.51 -21.53
C ARG A 294 -9.66 9.65 -22.65
N ARG A 295 -10.44 9.49 -23.71
CA ARG A 295 -10.02 8.88 -24.98
C ARG A 295 -9.12 9.83 -25.77
#